data_AF-A0A7Y9EVH1-F1
#
_entry.id   AF-A0A7Y9EVH1-F1
#
_cell.length_a   1.000
_cell.length_b   1.000
_cell.length_c   1.000
_cell.angle_alpha   90.00
_cell.angle_beta   90.00
_cell.angle_gamma   90.00
#
_symmetry.space_group_name_H-M   'P 1'
#
loop_
_entity.id
_entity.type
_entity.pdbx_description
1 polymer ?
#
loop_
_entity_poly.entity_id
_entity_poly.type
_entity_poly.pdbx_seq_one_letter_code
_entity_poly.pdbx_strand_id
1 'polypeptide(L)'
;MNTTIDAITLETTDLAAAKAFYDAVFGLRDRIRLRETAEPSEGFRGYTLSLIVAQPADALLLFDDATAAGAVVRKPPTKSLWGFGGALEAPDGALWNIATSSKKDTAPASRAIESVVLLLGSADVRRSRAFYTERGFAVRKSFGSYVDFDTPAGTIGLGLYKRAALAKSVDVSAEGSGSHRIVIHGGADAVDPDGFVWEA
;
A
#
# COMPACT_ATOMS: atom_id res chain seq x y z
N MET A 1 4.29 16.34 -17.63
CA MET A 1 4.32 14.92 -17.25
C MET A 1 3.44 14.79 -16.02
N ASN A 2 2.44 13.92 -16.04
CA ASN A 2 1.60 13.69 -14.86
C ASN A 2 2.41 12.82 -13.88
N THR A 3 2.54 13.24 -12.63
CA THR A 3 3.34 12.54 -11.59
C THR A 3 2.44 12.19 -10.40
N THR A 4 1.18 11.90 -10.68
CA THR A 4 0.17 11.50 -9.71
C THR A 4 -0.09 10.01 -9.83
N ILE A 5 -0.52 9.43 -8.72
CA ILE A 5 -1.23 8.15 -8.73
C ILE A 5 -2.65 8.46 -8.29
N ASP A 6 -3.58 8.32 -9.23
CA ASP A 6 -4.97 8.70 -9.05
C ASP A 6 -5.76 7.54 -8.44
N ALA A 7 -5.44 6.31 -8.86
CA ALA A 7 -6.02 5.10 -8.31
C ALA A 7 -5.07 3.90 -8.40
N ILE A 8 -5.40 2.87 -7.64
CA ILE A 8 -4.80 1.54 -7.76
C ILE A 8 -5.94 0.56 -7.97
N THR A 9 -5.83 -0.26 -9.01
CA THR A 9 -6.73 -1.39 -9.18
C THR A 9 -6.10 -2.60 -8.52
N LEU A 10 -6.78 -3.15 -7.51
CA LEU A 10 -6.44 -4.46 -6.95
C LEU A 10 -7.14 -5.54 -7.77
N GLU A 11 -6.38 -6.54 -8.19
CA GLU A 11 -6.89 -7.65 -8.97
C GLU A 11 -7.12 -8.86 -8.05
N THR A 12 -8.27 -9.52 -8.21
CA THR A 12 -8.69 -10.62 -7.33
C THR A 12 -9.35 -11.74 -8.12
N THR A 13 -9.25 -12.96 -7.60
CA THR A 13 -9.96 -14.14 -8.11
C THR A 13 -11.40 -14.24 -7.58
N ASP A 14 -11.75 -13.45 -6.56
CA ASP A 14 -13.11 -13.34 -6.03
C ASP A 14 -13.47 -11.85 -5.87
N LEU A 15 -14.07 -11.30 -6.93
CA LEU A 15 -14.43 -9.89 -6.98
C LEU A 15 -15.56 -9.54 -6.00
N ALA A 16 -16.48 -10.46 -5.74
CA ALA A 16 -17.61 -10.22 -4.85
C ALA A 16 -17.14 -10.14 -3.39
N ALA A 17 -16.31 -11.09 -2.95
CA ALA A 17 -15.73 -11.07 -1.61
C ALA A 17 -14.83 -9.85 -1.39
N ALA A 18 -13.99 -9.51 -2.38
CA ALA A 18 -13.15 -8.32 -2.29
C ALA A 18 -13.98 -7.03 -2.18
N LYS A 19 -15.04 -6.86 -3.00
CA LYS A 19 -15.95 -5.71 -2.89
C LYS A 19 -16.55 -5.61 -1.49
N ALA A 20 -17.09 -6.70 -0.96
CA ALA A 20 -17.66 -6.71 0.39
C ALA A 20 -16.65 -6.29 1.47
N PHE A 21 -15.41 -6.78 1.39
CA PHE A 21 -14.34 -6.41 2.30
C PHE A 21 -13.99 -4.92 2.21
N TYR A 22 -13.61 -4.44 1.03
CA TYR A 22 -13.12 -3.05 0.87
C TYR A 22 -14.20 -1.99 1.13
N ASP A 23 -15.46 -2.33 0.85
CA ASP A 23 -16.60 -1.47 1.16
C ASP A 23 -16.89 -1.37 2.65
N ALA A 24 -16.71 -2.48 3.39
CA ALA A 24 -16.92 -2.50 4.83
C ALA A 24 -15.82 -1.76 5.61
N VAL A 25 -14.58 -1.80 5.13
CA VAL A 25 -13.43 -1.39 5.95
C VAL A 25 -12.86 -0.02 5.56
N PHE A 26 -12.69 0.27 4.26
CA PHE A 26 -11.90 1.44 3.84
C PHE A 26 -12.69 2.56 3.17
N GLY A 27 -13.79 2.25 2.46
CA GLY A 27 -14.59 3.28 1.78
C GLY A 27 -13.81 4.09 0.72
N LEU A 28 -12.71 3.53 0.18
CA LEU A 28 -11.76 4.23 -0.71
C LEU A 28 -12.05 4.05 -2.20
N ARG A 29 -13.32 3.89 -2.61
CA ARG A 29 -13.69 3.45 -3.98
C ARG A 29 -13.11 4.30 -5.12
N ASP A 30 -12.87 5.59 -4.88
CA ASP A 30 -12.31 6.49 -5.89
C ASP A 30 -10.81 6.26 -6.12
N ARG A 31 -10.11 5.72 -5.11
CA ARG A 31 -8.65 5.50 -5.10
C ARG A 31 -8.27 4.02 -5.17
N ILE A 32 -9.13 3.13 -4.71
CA ILE A 32 -8.93 1.68 -4.71
C ILE A 32 -10.06 1.05 -5.52
N ARG A 33 -9.71 0.62 -6.73
CA ARG A 33 -10.60 -0.06 -7.68
C ARG A 33 -10.37 -1.57 -7.58
N LEU A 34 -11.34 -2.33 -8.08
CA LEU A 34 -11.28 -3.79 -8.07
C LEU A 34 -11.54 -4.32 -9.48
N ARG A 35 -10.74 -5.30 -9.90
CA ARG A 35 -10.86 -6.00 -11.17
C ARG A 35 -10.70 -7.50 -10.94
N GLU A 36 -11.46 -8.30 -11.68
CA GLU A 36 -11.30 -9.75 -11.63
C GLU A 36 -10.07 -10.17 -12.44
N THR A 37 -9.33 -11.17 -11.95
CA THR A 37 -8.21 -11.79 -12.65
C THR A 37 -8.13 -13.28 -12.35
N ALA A 38 -7.67 -14.05 -13.34
CA ALA A 38 -7.30 -15.46 -13.17
C ALA A 38 -5.78 -15.65 -13.04
N GLU A 39 -4.99 -14.58 -13.14
CA GLU A 39 -3.53 -14.66 -13.11
C GLU A 39 -3.03 -15.24 -11.77
N PRO A 40 -2.18 -16.28 -11.81
CA PRO A 40 -1.63 -16.89 -10.60
C PRO A 40 -0.73 -15.90 -9.87
N SER A 41 -0.77 -15.97 -8.54
CA SER A 41 0.05 -15.13 -7.65
C SER A 41 0.27 -15.89 -6.35
N GLU A 42 1.52 -16.06 -5.97
CA GLU A 42 1.91 -16.80 -4.77
C GLU A 42 2.88 -15.98 -3.91
N GLY A 43 2.76 -16.09 -2.59
CA GLY A 43 3.63 -15.42 -1.63
C GLY A 43 3.54 -13.88 -1.70
N PHE A 44 4.66 -13.21 -1.46
CA PHE A 44 4.70 -11.75 -1.43
C PHE A 44 4.60 -11.14 -2.83
N ARG A 45 3.56 -10.34 -3.05
CA ARG A 45 3.30 -9.65 -4.33
C ARG A 45 4.20 -8.44 -4.59
N GLY A 46 5.20 -8.19 -3.74
CA GLY A 46 6.19 -7.15 -3.97
C GLY A 46 5.73 -5.74 -3.61
N TYR A 47 4.55 -5.53 -3.04
CA TYR A 47 4.10 -4.20 -2.62
C TYR A 47 3.38 -4.25 -1.28
N THR A 48 3.19 -3.09 -0.67
CA THR A 48 2.21 -2.89 0.40
C THR A 48 1.44 -1.60 0.16
N LEU A 49 0.19 -1.56 0.64
CA LEU A 49 -0.59 -0.33 0.73
C LEU A 49 -0.61 0.13 2.18
N SER A 50 -0.53 1.43 2.41
CA SER A 50 -0.57 2.00 3.75
C SER A 50 -1.71 2.99 3.86
N LEU A 51 -2.53 2.84 4.90
CA LEU A 51 -3.51 3.83 5.33
C LEU A 51 -2.89 4.67 6.43
N ILE A 52 -2.81 5.98 6.18
CA ILE A 52 -2.34 6.94 7.17
C ILE A 52 -3.55 7.56 7.85
N VAL A 53 -3.57 7.51 9.17
CA VAL A 53 -4.64 8.03 10.02
C VAL A 53 -4.09 9.01 11.06
N ALA A 54 -4.98 9.83 11.62
CA ALA A 54 -4.58 10.91 12.51
C ALA A 54 -3.99 10.42 13.85
N GLN A 55 -4.50 9.30 14.38
CA GLN A 55 -4.21 8.87 15.75
C GLN A 55 -4.34 7.34 15.97
N PRO A 56 -3.77 6.79 17.06
CA PRO A 56 -3.83 5.36 17.37
C PRO A 56 -5.25 4.77 17.44
N ALA A 57 -6.21 5.48 18.02
CA ALA A 57 -7.59 4.98 18.14
C ALA A 57 -8.26 4.78 16.78
N ASP A 58 -7.97 5.63 15.79
CA ASP A 58 -8.46 5.48 14.42
C ASP A 58 -7.85 4.25 13.76
N ALA A 59 -6.55 4.01 13.98
CA ALA A 59 -5.87 2.83 13.47
C ALA A 59 -6.46 1.55 14.06
N LEU A 60 -6.67 1.50 15.37
CA LEU A 60 -7.27 0.35 16.06
C LEU A 60 -8.67 0.04 15.53
N LEU A 61 -9.49 1.08 15.34
CA LEU A 61 -10.84 0.93 14.81
C LEU A 61 -10.82 0.31 13.39
N LEU A 62 -9.91 0.74 12.51
CA LEU A 62 -9.75 0.13 11.19
C LEU A 62 -9.23 -1.31 11.26
N PHE A 63 -8.36 -1.64 12.23
CA PHE A 63 -7.93 -3.02 12.47
C PHE A 63 -9.07 -3.92 12.91
N ASP A 64 -9.93 -3.44 13.80
CA ASP A 64 -11.10 -4.16 14.29
C ASP A 64 -12.09 -4.42 13.15
N ASP A 65 -12.41 -3.38 12.36
CA ASP A 65 -13.29 -3.50 11.19
C ASP A 65 -12.70 -4.49 10.16
N ALA A 66 -11.40 -4.41 9.88
CA ALA A 66 -10.73 -5.31 8.93
C ALA A 66 -10.76 -6.76 9.41
N THR A 67 -10.48 -7.00 10.69
CA THR A 67 -10.47 -8.35 11.27
C THR A 67 -11.88 -8.93 11.30
N ALA A 68 -12.89 -8.13 11.65
CA ALA A 68 -14.29 -8.52 11.57
C ALA A 68 -14.73 -8.89 10.13
N ALA A 69 -14.13 -8.25 9.13
CA ALA A 69 -14.34 -8.56 7.71
C ALA A 69 -13.45 -9.69 7.16
N GLY A 70 -12.66 -10.37 8.01
CA GLY A 70 -11.88 -11.54 7.64
C GLY A 70 -10.40 -11.29 7.29
N ALA A 71 -9.88 -10.09 7.52
CA ALA A 71 -8.45 -9.85 7.43
C ALA A 71 -7.67 -10.58 8.53
N VAL A 72 -6.44 -10.96 8.21
CA VAL A 72 -5.51 -11.58 9.16
C VAL A 72 -4.49 -10.55 9.61
N VAL A 73 -4.40 -10.32 10.93
CA VAL A 73 -3.35 -9.45 11.49
C VAL A 73 -1.99 -10.13 11.32
N ARG A 74 -1.13 -9.54 10.49
CA ARG A 74 0.27 -10.00 10.30
C ARG A 74 1.17 -9.40 11.37
N LYS A 75 0.96 -8.13 11.71
CA LYS A 75 1.64 -7.43 12.80
C LYS A 75 0.64 -6.69 13.66
N PRO A 76 0.55 -7.00 14.96
CA PRO A 76 -0.34 -6.30 15.87
C PRO A 76 -0.07 -4.79 15.88
N PRO A 77 -1.11 -3.94 15.91
CA PRO A 77 -0.94 -2.51 16.03
C PRO A 77 -0.26 -2.16 17.35
N THR A 78 0.93 -1.60 17.28
CA THR A 78 1.74 -1.29 18.46
C THR A 78 2.47 0.03 18.32
N LYS A 79 2.90 0.57 19.44
CA LYS A 79 3.70 1.80 19.51
C LYS A 79 5.13 1.50 19.09
N SER A 80 5.70 2.39 18.30
CA SER A 80 7.10 2.32 17.84
C SER A 80 7.82 3.65 18.00
N LEU A 81 9.09 3.70 17.60
CA LEU A 81 9.85 4.94 17.55
C LEU A 81 9.20 5.98 16.61
N TRP A 82 8.56 5.50 15.54
CA TRP A 82 8.04 6.32 14.44
C TRP A 82 6.56 6.70 14.58
N GLY A 83 5.88 6.18 15.61
CA GLY A 83 4.45 6.44 15.84
C GLY A 83 3.73 5.22 16.38
N PHE A 84 2.60 4.87 15.76
CA PHE A 84 1.79 3.70 16.07
C PHE A 84 1.29 3.05 14.78
N GLY A 85 1.25 1.72 14.73
CA GLY A 85 0.71 1.02 13.58
C GLY A 85 0.98 -0.48 13.59
N GLY A 86 0.47 -1.16 12.57
CA GLY A 86 0.62 -2.59 12.36
C GLY A 86 0.42 -2.96 10.90
N ALA A 87 0.33 -4.26 10.63
CA ALA A 87 0.07 -4.80 9.29
C ALA A 87 -1.01 -5.88 9.32
N LEU A 88 -1.80 -5.94 8.26
CA LEU A 88 -2.81 -6.97 8.01
C LEU A 88 -2.74 -7.47 6.58
N GLU A 89 -3.28 -8.67 6.38
CA GLU A 89 -3.52 -9.26 5.07
C GLU A 89 -5.03 -9.32 4.84
N ALA A 90 -5.49 -8.71 3.76
CA ALA A 90 -6.87 -8.79 3.33
C ALA A 90 -7.21 -10.20 2.79
N PRO A 91 -8.49 -10.60 2.72
CA PRO A 91 -8.90 -11.94 2.25
C PRO A 91 -8.40 -12.29 0.83
N ASP A 92 -8.16 -11.29 -0.02
CA ASP A 92 -7.61 -11.46 -1.36
C ASP A 92 -6.07 -11.60 -1.38
N GLY A 93 -5.41 -11.57 -0.22
CA GLY A 93 -3.96 -11.64 -0.03
C GLY A 93 -3.22 -10.29 -0.16
N ALA A 94 -3.91 -9.17 -0.34
CA ALA A 94 -3.27 -7.86 -0.36
C ALA A 94 -2.76 -7.46 1.04
N LEU A 95 -1.54 -6.93 1.11
CA LEU A 95 -0.90 -6.55 2.37
C LEU A 95 -1.06 -5.05 2.63
N TRP A 96 -1.63 -4.74 3.79
CA TRP A 96 -1.94 -3.40 4.22
C TRP A 96 -1.22 -3.06 5.52
N ASN A 97 -0.70 -1.83 5.60
CA ASN A 97 -0.32 -1.20 6.85
C ASN A 97 -1.38 -0.18 7.25
N ILE A 98 -1.64 -0.04 8.54
CA ILE A 98 -2.40 1.09 9.08
C ILE A 98 -1.50 1.77 10.10
N ALA A 99 -1.24 3.05 9.91
CA ALA A 99 -0.21 3.75 10.66
C ALA A 99 -0.55 5.23 10.93
N THR A 100 0.04 5.74 11.98
CA THR A 100 0.07 7.17 12.32
C THR A 100 1.44 7.53 12.87
N SER A 101 1.89 8.76 12.66
CA SER A 101 3.07 9.31 13.33
C SER A 101 2.77 9.72 14.78
N SER A 102 1.49 9.91 15.12
CA SER A 102 1.05 10.18 16.48
C SER A 102 1.27 8.97 17.40
N LYS A 103 1.41 9.26 18.69
CA LYS A 103 1.62 8.27 19.76
C LYS A 103 0.54 8.30 20.83
N LYS A 104 -0.47 9.15 20.64
CA LYS A 104 -1.54 9.45 21.60
C LYS A 104 -2.79 9.87 20.83
N ASP A 105 -3.94 9.63 21.43
CA ASP A 105 -5.21 10.13 20.93
C ASP A 105 -5.44 11.56 21.41
N THR A 106 -5.99 12.39 20.53
CA THR A 106 -6.30 13.80 20.81
C THR A 106 -7.76 14.14 20.49
N ALA A 107 -8.51 13.22 19.89
CA ALA A 107 -9.91 13.36 19.55
C ALA A 107 -10.63 11.99 19.67
N PRO A 108 -11.98 11.95 19.68
CA PRO A 108 -12.70 10.68 19.53
C PRO A 108 -12.27 9.91 18.29
N ALA A 109 -12.32 8.58 18.37
CA ALA A 109 -11.95 7.71 17.25
C ALA A 109 -12.83 7.97 16.02
N SER A 110 -12.22 7.96 14.85
CA SER A 110 -12.87 8.15 13.56
C SER A 110 -12.38 7.11 12.54
N ARG A 111 -13.12 6.97 11.42
CA ARG A 111 -12.71 6.18 10.25
C ARG A 111 -11.99 7.02 9.20
N ALA A 112 -11.56 8.24 9.54
CA ALA A 112 -10.96 9.15 8.58
C ALA A 112 -9.57 8.66 8.16
N ILE A 113 -9.40 8.49 6.85
CA ILE A 113 -8.11 8.16 6.23
C ILE A 113 -7.54 9.45 5.64
N GLU A 114 -6.41 9.90 6.18
CA GLU A 114 -5.75 11.12 5.73
C GLU A 114 -5.07 10.94 4.37
N SER A 115 -4.40 9.80 4.19
CA SER A 115 -3.75 9.48 2.91
C SER A 115 -3.55 7.99 2.72
N VAL A 116 -3.32 7.61 1.46
CA VAL A 116 -2.95 6.25 1.05
C VAL A 116 -1.55 6.32 0.45
N VAL A 117 -0.69 5.36 0.79
CA VAL A 117 0.68 5.27 0.26
C VAL A 117 0.92 3.88 -0.31
N LEU A 118 1.42 3.83 -1.54
CA LEU A 118 1.93 2.62 -2.18
C LEU A 118 3.44 2.52 -1.97
N LEU A 119 3.88 1.41 -1.36
CA LEU A 119 5.30 1.06 -1.31
C LEU A 119 5.58 -0.11 -2.23
N LEU A 120 6.52 0.10 -3.15
CA LEU A 120 6.98 -0.91 -4.10
C LEU A 120 8.29 -1.53 -3.62
N GLY A 121 8.31 -2.85 -3.59
CA GLY A 121 9.42 -3.69 -3.18
C GLY A 121 10.36 -3.93 -4.34
N SER A 122 11.49 -3.22 -4.34
CA SER A 122 12.45 -3.24 -5.43
C SER A 122 13.60 -4.21 -5.21
N ALA A 123 13.98 -4.93 -6.26
CA ALA A 123 15.20 -5.74 -6.31
C ALA A 123 16.45 -4.86 -6.43
N ASP A 124 16.37 -3.78 -7.22
CA ASP A 124 17.41 -2.77 -7.37
C ASP A 124 16.82 -1.36 -7.22
N VAL A 125 16.85 -0.86 -5.97
CA VAL A 125 16.30 0.46 -5.60
C VAL A 125 16.93 1.59 -6.42
N ARG A 126 18.19 1.49 -6.86
CA ARG A 126 18.81 2.55 -7.65
C ARG A 126 18.21 2.58 -9.05
N ARG A 127 18.05 1.41 -9.67
CA ARG A 127 17.44 1.29 -11.00
C ARG A 127 15.99 1.75 -10.99
N SER A 128 15.19 1.32 -10.01
CA SER A 128 13.79 1.73 -9.92
C SER A 128 13.65 3.20 -9.57
N ARG A 129 14.52 3.75 -8.70
CA ARG A 129 14.56 5.20 -8.46
C ARG A 129 14.82 5.98 -9.74
N ALA A 130 15.83 5.59 -10.54
CA ALA A 130 16.13 6.26 -11.80
C ALA A 130 14.91 6.28 -12.73
N PHE A 131 14.25 5.13 -12.90
CA PHE A 131 13.03 4.99 -13.70
C PHE A 131 11.93 5.99 -13.32
N TYR A 132 11.64 6.13 -12.02
CA TYR A 132 10.61 7.06 -11.53
C TYR A 132 11.05 8.53 -11.67
N THR A 133 12.32 8.84 -11.39
CA THR A 133 12.83 10.22 -11.54
C THR A 133 12.87 10.69 -12.99
N GLU A 134 13.21 9.81 -13.94
CA GLU A 134 13.18 10.11 -15.38
C GLU A 134 11.75 10.42 -15.89
N ARG A 135 10.74 9.94 -15.16
CA ARG A 135 9.30 10.19 -15.41
C ARG A 135 8.76 11.39 -14.65
N GLY A 136 9.61 12.07 -13.87
CA GLY A 136 9.26 13.32 -13.19
C GLY A 136 8.91 13.15 -11.71
N PHE A 137 8.89 11.94 -11.14
CA PHE A 137 8.71 11.79 -9.69
C PHE A 137 9.95 12.30 -8.95
N ALA A 138 9.83 13.48 -8.34
CA ALA A 138 10.90 14.05 -7.53
C ALA A 138 11.09 13.27 -6.23
N VAL A 139 12.33 13.10 -5.78
CA VAL A 139 12.61 12.42 -4.51
C VAL A 139 12.45 13.40 -3.36
N ARG A 140 11.47 13.14 -2.49
CA ARG A 140 11.26 13.91 -1.26
C ARG A 140 12.30 13.57 -0.21
N LYS A 141 12.50 12.28 0.04
CA LYS A 141 13.47 11.75 1.01
C LYS A 141 14.01 10.40 0.59
N SER A 142 15.25 10.13 0.98
CA SER A 142 15.89 8.84 0.76
C SER A 142 16.82 8.53 1.91
N PHE A 143 16.69 7.35 2.49
CA PHE A 143 17.56 6.88 3.58
C PHE A 143 17.65 5.37 3.57
N GLY A 144 18.87 4.84 3.74
CA GLY A 144 19.13 3.41 3.68
C GLY A 144 18.57 2.77 2.41
N SER A 145 17.65 1.82 2.57
CA SER A 145 16.99 1.11 1.47
C SER A 145 15.66 1.71 1.03
N TYR A 146 15.25 2.86 1.57
CA TYR A 146 13.96 3.51 1.33
C TYR A 146 14.13 4.78 0.50
N VAL A 147 13.19 4.98 -0.42
CA VAL A 147 13.03 6.20 -1.21
C VAL A 147 11.57 6.57 -1.17
N ASP A 148 11.28 7.85 -1.03
CA ASP A 148 9.93 8.37 -1.03
C ASP A 148 9.87 9.60 -1.92
N PHE A 149 8.84 9.63 -2.75
CA PHE A 149 8.68 10.60 -3.81
C PHE A 149 7.69 11.67 -3.40
N ASP A 150 7.91 12.88 -3.92
CA ASP A 150 6.92 13.93 -3.84
C ASP A 150 5.73 13.57 -4.73
N THR A 151 4.56 13.58 -4.11
CA THR A 151 3.26 13.36 -4.76
C THR A 151 2.33 14.48 -4.30
N PRO A 152 1.48 15.04 -5.19
CA PRO A 152 0.54 16.08 -4.79
C PRO A 152 -0.40 15.62 -3.68
N ALA A 153 -0.73 16.52 -2.76
CA ALA A 153 -1.70 16.23 -1.70
C ALA A 153 -3.04 15.77 -2.29
N GLY A 154 -3.67 14.78 -1.65
CA GLY A 154 -4.92 14.17 -2.13
C GLY A 154 -4.73 13.00 -3.10
N THR A 155 -3.53 12.81 -3.66
CA THR A 155 -3.19 11.65 -4.49
C THR A 155 -2.63 10.49 -3.66
N ILE A 156 -2.43 9.32 -4.27
CA ILE A 156 -1.78 8.20 -3.61
C ILE A 156 -0.26 8.45 -3.61
N GLY A 157 0.35 8.38 -2.41
CA GLY A 157 1.79 8.53 -2.25
C GLY A 157 2.56 7.34 -2.84
N LEU A 158 3.80 7.59 -3.27
CA LEU A 158 4.68 6.56 -3.85
C LEU A 158 6.01 6.49 -3.09
N GLY A 159 6.43 5.27 -2.77
CA GLY A 159 7.79 5.01 -2.29
C GLY A 159 8.35 3.69 -2.79
N LEU A 160 9.68 3.58 -2.74
CA LEU A 160 10.42 2.35 -2.98
C LEU A 160 11.02 1.87 -1.67
N TYR A 161 11.08 0.55 -1.54
CA TYR A 161 11.80 -0.09 -0.48
C TYR A 161 12.46 -1.36 -0.98
N LYS A 162 13.64 -1.73 -0.46
CA LYS A 162 14.24 -3.02 -0.80
C LYS A 162 13.23 -4.13 -0.52
N ARG A 163 12.95 -4.99 -1.50
CA ARG A 163 11.89 -6.02 -1.44
C ARG A 163 11.90 -6.82 -0.14
N ALA A 164 13.06 -7.32 0.28
CA ALA A 164 13.20 -8.09 1.52
C ALA A 164 12.90 -7.27 2.79
N ALA A 165 13.24 -5.98 2.79
CA ALA A 165 12.93 -5.08 3.92
C ALA A 165 11.43 -4.77 3.96
N LEU A 166 10.79 -4.60 2.80
CA LEU A 166 9.34 -4.39 2.71
C LEU A 166 8.55 -5.61 3.19
N ALA A 167 8.89 -6.81 2.73
CA ALA A 167 8.27 -8.05 3.20
C ALA A 167 8.42 -8.23 4.72
N LYS A 168 9.62 -8.00 5.25
CA LYS A 168 9.87 -8.00 6.70
C LYS A 168 9.04 -6.96 7.46
N SER A 169 8.76 -5.81 6.84
CA SER A 169 7.97 -4.75 7.48
C SER A 169 6.54 -5.19 7.81
N VAL A 170 5.99 -6.13 7.03
CA VAL A 170 4.64 -6.71 7.18
C VAL A 170 4.66 -8.19 7.60
N ASP A 171 5.81 -8.68 8.08
CA ASP A 171 5.99 -10.03 8.63
C ASP A 171 5.66 -11.20 7.68
N VAL A 172 6.09 -11.07 6.43
CA VAL A 172 6.00 -12.14 5.44
C VAL A 172 7.37 -12.46 4.85
N SER A 173 7.50 -13.65 4.23
CA SER A 173 8.65 -13.98 3.40
C SER A 173 8.75 -13.03 2.20
N ALA A 174 9.96 -12.71 1.77
CA ALA A 174 10.17 -11.91 0.55
C ALA A 174 9.92 -12.70 -0.73
N GLU A 175 9.85 -14.03 -0.62
CA GLU A 175 9.56 -14.95 -1.72
C GLU A 175 8.13 -14.78 -2.21
N GLY A 176 7.98 -14.85 -3.52
CA GLY A 176 6.70 -14.78 -4.21
C GLY A 176 6.92 -14.78 -5.71
N SER A 177 5.90 -15.19 -6.45
CA SER A 177 5.95 -15.34 -7.91
C SER A 177 4.60 -15.06 -8.54
N GLY A 178 4.59 -14.91 -9.86
CA GLY A 178 3.38 -14.60 -10.63
C GLY A 178 3.00 -13.11 -10.57
N SER A 179 1.73 -12.84 -10.80
CA SER A 179 1.21 -11.47 -10.90
C SER A 179 1.32 -10.70 -9.59
N HIS A 180 1.66 -9.42 -9.68
CA HIS A 180 1.55 -8.47 -8.56
C HIS A 180 0.10 -8.21 -8.16
N ARG A 181 -0.87 -8.54 -9.03
CA ARG A 181 -2.30 -8.31 -8.85
C ARG A 181 -2.65 -6.85 -8.52
N ILE A 182 -1.88 -5.93 -9.08
CA ILE A 182 -2.19 -4.51 -9.05
C ILE A 182 -1.90 -3.87 -10.40
N VAL A 183 -2.69 -2.84 -10.72
CA VAL A 183 -2.41 -1.88 -11.78
C VAL A 183 -2.41 -0.49 -11.17
N ILE A 184 -1.39 0.31 -11.46
CA ILE A 184 -1.23 1.67 -10.95
C ILE A 184 -1.79 2.63 -12.00
N HIS A 185 -2.75 3.47 -11.61
CA HIS A 185 -3.42 4.42 -12.52
C HIS A 185 -2.87 5.82 -12.30
N GLY A 186 -2.35 6.42 -13.37
CA GLY A 186 -1.77 7.76 -13.37
C GLY A 186 -0.50 7.81 -14.21
N GLY A 187 0.03 9.01 -14.42
CA GLY A 187 1.24 9.19 -15.23
C GLY A 187 1.06 8.79 -16.69
N ALA A 188 1.93 7.91 -17.18
CA ALA A 188 1.93 7.40 -18.55
C ALA A 188 2.12 5.88 -18.53
N ASP A 189 1.58 5.20 -19.55
CA ASP A 189 1.68 3.75 -19.68
C ASP A 189 3.13 3.27 -19.58
N ALA A 190 3.37 2.32 -18.68
CA ALA A 190 4.69 1.77 -18.46
C ALA A 190 4.65 0.43 -17.71
N VAL A 191 5.76 -0.29 -17.77
CA VAL A 191 6.08 -1.35 -16.80
C VAL A 191 7.38 -0.97 -16.13
N ASP A 192 7.39 -0.95 -14.80
CA ASP A 192 8.57 -0.57 -14.03
C ASP A 192 9.63 -1.70 -14.02
N PRO A 193 10.85 -1.44 -13.55
CA PRO A 193 11.92 -2.44 -13.54
C PRO A 193 11.63 -3.70 -12.71
N ASP A 194 10.66 -3.63 -11.80
CA ASP A 194 10.26 -4.70 -10.91
C ASP A 194 8.97 -5.41 -11.39
N GLY A 195 8.38 -4.97 -12.52
CA GLY A 195 7.21 -5.61 -13.16
C GLY A 195 5.86 -4.95 -12.86
N PHE A 196 5.82 -3.82 -12.16
CA PHE A 196 4.57 -3.12 -11.87
C PHE A 196 4.04 -2.38 -13.10
N VAL A 197 2.78 -2.64 -13.44
CA VAL A 197 2.10 -2.06 -14.59
C VAL A 197 1.47 -0.71 -14.21
N TRP A 198 1.71 0.28 -15.07
CA TRP A 198 1.12 1.62 -15.02
C TRP A 198 0.21 1.82 -16.24
N GLU A 199 -1.00 2.34 -16.01
CA GLU A 199 -2.00 2.73 -17.02
C GLU A 199 -2.34 4.23 -16.86
N ALA A 200 -2.43 4.97 -17.97
CA ALA A 200 -2.77 6.40 -17.99
C ALA A 200 -4.26 6.72 -17.76
#